data_AF-A0A6S6ZAX1-F1
#
_entry.id   AF-A0A6S6ZAX1-F1
#
_cell.length_a   1.000
_cell.length_b   1.000
_cell.length_c   1.000
_cell.angle_alpha   90.00
_cell.angle_beta   90.00
_cell.angle_gamma   90.00
#
_symmetry.space_group_name_H-M   'P 1'
#
loop_
_entity.id
_entity.type
_entity.pdbx_description
1 polymer ?
#
loop_
_entity_poly.entity_id
_entity_poly.type
_entity_poly.pdbx_seq_one_letter_code
_entity_poly.pdbx_strand_id
1 'polypeptide(L)'
;MNQGFDGVRPASESSIEIGFVYQGRHCVERIRVKPTAANLKRAAERRAAILAAIARGDFDYDAEFPKRAASSLRTPLDPSAPPTPSTKDDA
;
A
#
# COMPACT_ATOMS: atom_id res chain seq x y z
N MET A 1 2.00 -26.73 -7.90
CA MET A 1 0.86 -26.35 -7.07
C MET A 1 1.36 -26.00 -5.67
N ASN A 2 1.33 -24.73 -5.23
CA ASN A 2 1.69 -24.34 -3.86
C ASN A 2 0.58 -23.45 -3.28
N GLN A 3 -0.53 -24.07 -2.88
CA GLN A 3 -1.66 -23.40 -2.23
C GLN A 3 -1.51 -23.52 -0.70
N GLY A 4 -0.43 -22.93 -0.16
CA GLY A 4 -0.28 -22.74 1.28
C GLY A 4 -0.27 -21.24 1.55
N PHE A 5 -1.44 -20.63 1.71
CA PHE A 5 -1.65 -19.19 1.96
C PHE A 5 -0.49 -18.30 1.48
N ASP A 6 -0.20 -18.37 0.17
CA ASP A 6 1.00 -17.80 -0.42
C ASP A 6 1.10 -16.34 0.04
N GLY A 7 2.15 -15.98 0.78
CA GLY A 7 2.36 -14.62 1.27
C GLY A 7 1.69 -14.18 2.59
N VAL A 8 0.74 -14.89 3.21
CA VAL A 8 0.18 -14.47 4.53
C VAL A 8 0.88 -15.20 5.67
N ARG A 9 1.52 -14.48 6.59
CA ARG A 9 2.25 -15.05 7.72
C ARG A 9 1.99 -14.31 9.02
N PRO A 10 1.92 -15.01 10.18
CA PRO A 10 1.97 -14.35 11.47
C PRO A 10 3.35 -13.71 11.66
N ALA A 11 3.40 -12.38 11.77
CA ALA A 11 4.62 -11.62 11.98
C ALA A 11 5.07 -11.69 13.45
N SER A 12 4.10 -11.66 14.35
CA SER A 12 4.28 -11.62 15.80
C SER A 12 2.99 -12.09 16.50
N GLU A 13 3.01 -12.26 17.81
CA GLU A 13 1.85 -12.69 18.64
C GLU A 13 0.61 -11.80 18.50
N SER A 14 0.77 -10.60 17.94
CA SER A 14 -0.29 -9.61 17.75
C SER A 14 -0.26 -8.95 16.37
N SER A 15 0.41 -9.54 15.39
CA SER A 15 0.49 -8.97 14.04
C SER A 15 0.56 -10.01 12.93
N ILE A 16 -0.10 -9.71 11.81
CA ILE A 16 -0.10 -10.51 10.59
C ILE A 16 0.57 -9.72 9.48
N GLU A 17 1.47 -10.37 8.74
CA GLU A 17 2.11 -9.86 7.54
C GLU A 17 1.46 -10.45 6.29
N ILE A 18 1.24 -9.60 5.29
CA ILE A 18 0.79 -9.99 3.95
C ILE A 18 1.86 -9.58 2.95
N GLY A 19 2.51 -10.57 2.36
CA GLY A 19 3.45 -10.45 1.25
C GLY A 19 2.75 -10.64 -0.10
N PHE A 20 2.98 -9.70 -1.02
CA PHE A 20 2.52 -9.78 -2.40
C PHE A 20 3.53 -9.12 -3.34
N VAL A 21 3.41 -9.41 -4.63
CA VAL A 21 4.25 -8.79 -5.66
C VAL A 21 3.42 -7.76 -6.41
N TYR A 22 3.90 -6.53 -6.45
CA TYR A 22 3.29 -5.44 -7.20
C TYR A 22 4.35 -4.77 -8.08
N GLN A 23 4.10 -4.66 -9.38
CA GLN A 23 5.03 -4.06 -10.36
C GLN A 23 6.46 -4.65 -10.31
N GLY A 24 6.59 -5.96 -10.06
CA GLY A 24 7.89 -6.64 -9.92
C GLY A 24 8.61 -6.38 -8.59
N ARG A 25 7.99 -5.67 -7.65
CA ARG A 25 8.51 -5.44 -6.30
C ARG A 25 7.77 -6.32 -5.29
N HIS A 26 8.53 -6.96 -4.41
CA HIS A 26 7.95 -7.66 -3.26
C HIS A 26 7.56 -6.64 -2.19
N CYS A 27 6.26 -6.50 -1.95
CA CYS A 27 5.69 -5.65 -0.93
C CYS A 27 5.24 -6.53 0.24
N VAL A 28 5.59 -6.13 1.47
CA VAL A 28 5.16 -6.79 2.70
C VAL A 28 4.46 -5.77 3.58
N GLU A 29 3.20 -6.05 3.89
CA GLU A 29 2.37 -5.14 4.67
C GLU A 29 2.03 -5.73 6.04
N ARG A 30 2.12 -4.91 7.10
CA ARG A 30 1.99 -5.32 8.50
C ARG A 30 0.68 -4.85 9.07
N ILE A 31 -0.21 -5.79 9.36
CA ILE A 31 -1.51 -5.52 9.98
C ILE A 31 -1.39 -5.81 11.48
N ARG A 32 -1.62 -4.78 12.30
CA ARG A 32 -1.64 -4.86 13.77
C ARG A 32 -2.92 -5.52 14.30
N VAL A 33 -3.09 -6.80 13.98
CA VAL A 33 -4.19 -7.64 14.48
C VAL A 33 -3.64 -8.96 14.99
N LYS A 34 -4.25 -9.52 16.03
CA LYS A 34 -3.88 -10.83 16.54
C LYS A 34 -3.99 -11.88 15.43
N PRO A 35 -2.97 -12.75 15.25
CA PRO A 35 -2.97 -13.83 14.26
C PRO A 35 -3.91 -14.96 14.66
N THR A 36 -5.20 -14.66 14.74
CA THR A 36 -6.27 -15.63 14.98
C THR A 36 -6.76 -16.20 13.65
N ALA A 37 -7.36 -17.39 13.65
CA ALA A 37 -7.86 -18.04 12.42
C ALA A 37 -8.80 -17.14 11.60
N ALA A 38 -9.69 -16.38 12.27
CA ALA A 38 -10.56 -15.42 11.62
C ALA A 38 -9.79 -14.26 10.96
N ASN A 39 -8.78 -13.72 11.64
CA ASN A 39 -7.97 -12.62 11.11
C ASN A 39 -7.03 -13.08 10.00
N LEU A 40 -6.50 -14.30 10.09
CA LEU A 40 -5.71 -14.94 9.03
C LEU A 40 -6.54 -15.13 7.76
N LYS A 41 -7.79 -15.61 7.90
CA LYS A 41 -8.73 -15.68 6.77
C LYS A 41 -8.96 -14.31 6.15
N ARG A 42 -9.26 -13.30 6.98
CA ARG A 42 -9.47 -11.92 6.52
C ARG A 42 -8.21 -11.30 5.87
N ALA A 43 -7.02 -11.69 6.32
CA ALA A 43 -5.76 -11.29 5.70
C ALA A 43 -5.55 -11.97 4.35
N ALA A 44 -5.88 -13.26 4.23
CA ALA A 44 -5.85 -13.99 2.96
C ALA A 44 -6.86 -13.42 1.94
N GLU A 45 -8.08 -13.11 2.38
CA GLU A 45 -9.11 -12.47 1.54
C GLU A 45 -8.66 -11.10 1.05
N ARG A 46 -8.06 -10.28 1.93
CA ARG A 46 -7.44 -9.00 1.53
C ARG A 46 -6.34 -9.19 0.50
N ARG A 47 -5.45 -10.16 0.69
CA ARG A 47 -4.42 -10.48 -0.31
C ARG A 47 -5.03 -10.84 -1.67
N ALA A 48 -6.09 -11.64 -1.68
CA ALA A 48 -6.78 -12.00 -2.91
C ALA A 48 -7.40 -10.76 -3.60
N ALA A 49 -7.98 -9.85 -2.83
CA ALA A 49 -8.51 -8.59 -3.36
C ALA A 49 -7.41 -7.70 -3.97
N ILE A 50 -6.28 -7.55 -3.29
CA ILE A 50 -5.09 -6.84 -3.79
C ILE A 50 -4.65 -7.43 -5.13
N LEU A 51 -4.45 -8.75 -5.19
CA LEU A 51 -4.01 -9.41 -6.42
C LEU A 51 -5.02 -9.24 -7.56
N ALA A 52 -6.32 -9.28 -7.27
CA ALA A 52 -7.36 -9.02 -8.26
C ALA A 52 -7.32 -7.58 -8.76
N ALA A 53 -7.12 -6.59 -7.88
CA ALA A 53 -6.98 -5.19 -8.26
C ALA A 53 -5.70 -4.94 -9.06
N ILE A 54 -4.58 -5.59 -8.71
CA ILE A 54 -3.31 -5.51 -9.44
C ILE A 54 -3.49 -6.09 -10.84
N ALA A 55 -4.15 -7.24 -10.96
CA ALA A 55 -4.43 -7.87 -12.25
C ALA A 55 -5.33 -6.99 -13.15
N ARG A 56 -6.20 -6.18 -12.54
CA ARG A 56 -7.02 -5.18 -13.25
C ARG A 56 -6.26 -3.89 -13.57
N GLY A 57 -5.11 -3.65 -12.93
CA GLY A 57 -4.34 -2.41 -13.06
C GLY A 57 -4.90 -1.22 -12.26
N ASP A 58 -5.79 -1.49 -11.30
CA ASP A 58 -6.50 -0.47 -10.49
C ASP A 58 -6.04 -0.48 -9.02
N PHE A 59 -5.08 -1.34 -8.66
CA PHE A 59 -4.59 -1.41 -7.30
C PHE A 59 -3.75 -0.18 -6.95
N ASP A 60 -4.21 0.57 -5.95
CA ASP A 60 -3.49 1.69 -5.37
C ASP A 60 -3.04 1.34 -3.94
N TYR A 61 -1.73 1.18 -3.78
CA TYR A 61 -1.12 0.77 -2.51
C TYR A 61 -1.38 1.78 -1.39
N ASP A 62 -1.29 3.07 -1.69
CA ASP A 62 -1.43 4.14 -0.70
C ASP A 62 -2.88 4.26 -0.21
N ALA A 63 -3.83 4.08 -1.13
CA ALA A 63 -5.26 4.06 -0.82
C ALA A 63 -5.67 2.82 -0.01
N GLU A 64 -5.14 1.64 -0.33
CA GLU A 64 -5.51 0.38 0.35
C GLU A 64 -4.79 0.22 1.71
N PHE A 65 -3.56 0.74 1.80
CA PHE A 65 -2.78 0.76 3.03
C PHE A 65 -2.37 2.19 3.36
N PRO A 66 -3.29 3.00 3.90
CA PRO A 66 -2.94 4.30 4.42
C PRO A 66 -1.98 4.06 5.60
N LYS A 67 -0.67 4.08 5.31
CA LYS A 67 0.34 4.32 6.34
C LYS A 67 -0.15 5.55 7.07
N ARG A 68 -0.15 5.51 8.40
CA ARG A 68 -0.51 6.62 9.28
C ARG A 68 0.47 7.81 9.13
N ALA A 69 0.62 8.34 7.92
CA ALA A 69 1.47 9.46 7.56
C ALA A 69 0.64 10.69 7.16
N ALA A 70 -0.69 10.60 7.10
CA ALA A 70 -1.55 11.74 6.79
C ALA A 70 -2.63 11.99 7.86
N SER A 71 -2.24 11.99 9.14
CA SER A 71 -2.91 12.87 10.09
C SER A 71 -2.27 14.24 9.93
N SER A 72 -2.97 15.14 9.23
CA SER A 72 -2.61 16.54 8.96
C SER A 72 -1.77 16.73 7.68
N LEU A 73 -2.44 17.03 6.57
CA LEU A 73 -2.63 18.42 6.17
C LEU A 73 -3.70 18.43 5.08
N ARG A 74 -4.92 18.81 5.45
CA ARG A 74 -5.75 19.54 4.50
C ARG A 74 -5.00 20.84 4.21
N THR A 75 -4.38 20.95 3.05
CA THR A 75 -4.15 22.26 2.44
C THR A 75 -4.86 22.24 1.09
N PRO A 76 -6.11 22.74 1.00
CA PRO A 76 -6.62 23.18 -0.28
C PRO A 76 -6.07 24.59 -0.49
N LEU A 77 -4.96 24.72 -1.23
CA LEU A 77 -4.63 25.97 -1.92
C LEU A 77 -3.81 25.68 -3.18
N ASP A 78 -4.53 25.28 -4.23
CA ASP A 78 -4.17 25.61 -5.61
C ASP A 78 -5.13 26.75 -6.02
N PRO A 79 -4.79 27.81 -6.81
CA PRO A 79 -3.88 27.81 -7.97
C PRO A 79 -3.15 29.16 -8.22
N SER A 80 -1.85 29.31 -7.90
CA SER A 80 -1.10 30.50 -8.40
C SER A 80 0.40 30.30 -8.38
N ALA A 81 0.91 29.30 -9.10
CA ALA A 81 2.30 29.34 -9.56
C ALA A 81 2.27 29.68 -11.05
N PRO A 82 2.55 30.93 -11.46
CA PRO A 82 2.69 31.25 -12.87
C PRO A 82 3.84 30.44 -13.49
N PRO A 83 3.76 30.13 -14.80
CA PRO A 83 4.81 29.39 -15.49
C PRO A 83 6.13 30.16 -15.41
N THR A 84 7.23 29.42 -15.35
CA THR A 84 8.57 29.97 -15.53
C THR A 84 8.63 30.85 -16.78
N PRO A 85 9.45 31.91 -16.74
CA PRO A 85 10.38 32.01 -17.86
C PRO A 85 11.81 32.30 -17.40
N SER A 86 12.71 31.53 -18.01
CA SER A 86 13.98 31.99 -18.56
C SER A 86 15.10 32.47 -17.62
N THR A 87 16.13 31.62 -17.51
CA THR A 87 17.49 31.92 -18.02
C THR A 87 17.61 33.27 -18.75
N LYS A 88 18.46 34.16 -18.22
CA LYS A 88 19.43 34.99 -18.97
C LYS A 88 20.25 35.79 -17.93
N ASP A 89 21.46 35.33 -17.61
CA ASP A 89 22.75 35.94 -18.00
C ASP A 89 23.12 37.22 -17.22
N ASP A 90 24.39 37.23 -16.83
CA ASP A 90 25.32 38.36 -16.78
C ASP A 90 25.04 39.52 -15.81
N ALA A 91 25.91 39.67 -14.79
CA ALA A 91 27.23 40.31 -14.91
C ALA A 91 27.85 40.52 -13.52
#